data_AF-A0A350QER0-F1
#
_entry.id   AF-A0A350QER0-F1
#
_cell.length_a   1.000
_cell.length_b   1.000
_cell.length_c   1.000
_cell.angle_alpha   90.00
_cell.angle_beta   90.00
_cell.angle_gamma   90.00
#
_symmetry.space_group_name_H-M   'P 1'
#
loop_
_entity.id
_entity.type
_entity.pdbx_description
1 polymer ?
#
loop_
_entity_poly.entity_id
_entity_poly.type
_entity_poly.pdbx_seq_one_letter_code
_entity_poly.pdbx_strand_id
1 'polypeptide(L)'
;MDHVDAKYVSLLSTRLEKFKKVKPTLYNFRCPICGDSKKNKNKTRGYIYPVKANTNFKCHNCGASMSFNNFLKKVDPPLHRQYTMEKFKEGFTGKNFVAEEPQLKFEAPKFKKKLKLPKASEHPAPAGYLTARQLDPSKFYYTEKFKEFVNSLKPTFDDVNHDE
;
A
#
# COMPACT_ATOMS: atom_id res chain seq x y z
N MET A 1 -11.27 -20.18 2.34
CA MET A 1 -12.45 -19.34 2.55
C MET A 1 -12.24 -18.68 3.89
N ASP A 2 -12.16 -17.36 3.86
CA ASP A 2 -11.93 -16.55 5.05
C ASP A 2 -13.20 -16.46 5.92
N HIS A 3 -13.04 -16.10 7.20
CA HIS A 3 -14.13 -15.95 8.16
C HIS A 3 -15.18 -14.92 7.67
N VAL A 4 -14.72 -13.79 7.13
CA VAL A 4 -15.60 -12.78 6.53
C VAL A 4 -16.38 -13.36 5.36
N ASP A 5 -15.74 -14.11 4.45
CA ASP A 5 -16.46 -14.73 3.33
C ASP A 5 -17.58 -15.66 3.83
N ALA A 6 -17.28 -16.51 4.82
CA ALA A 6 -18.25 -17.45 5.38
C ALA A 6 -19.45 -16.73 6.06
N LYS A 7 -19.17 -15.65 6.78
CA LYS A 7 -20.20 -14.77 7.39
C LYS A 7 -21.12 -14.20 6.32
N TYR A 8 -20.57 -13.59 5.27
CA TYR A 8 -21.37 -12.94 4.23
C TYR A 8 -22.09 -13.92 3.31
N VAL A 9 -21.55 -15.13 3.09
CA VAL A 9 -22.29 -16.22 2.43
C VAL A 9 -23.52 -16.61 3.27
N SER A 10 -23.37 -16.68 4.59
CA SER A 10 -24.47 -17.00 5.50
C SER A 10 -25.54 -15.90 5.51
N LEU A 11 -25.15 -14.62 5.50
CA LEU A 11 -26.09 -13.50 5.37
C LEU A 11 -26.83 -13.52 4.02
N LEU A 12 -26.11 -13.82 2.93
CA LEU A 12 -26.69 -13.91 1.59
C LEU A 12 -27.65 -15.09 1.43
N SER A 13 -27.51 -16.15 2.24
CA SER A 13 -28.31 -17.38 2.11
C SER A 13 -29.82 -17.15 2.12
N THR A 14 -30.29 -16.17 2.88
CA THR A 14 -31.71 -15.78 2.98
C THR A 14 -32.30 -15.27 1.66
N ARG A 15 -31.46 -14.75 0.76
CA ARG A 15 -31.85 -14.22 -0.55
C ARG A 15 -31.67 -15.22 -1.69
N LEU A 16 -31.08 -16.39 -1.40
CA LEU A 16 -30.78 -17.41 -2.40
C LEU A 16 -31.76 -18.58 -2.29
N GLU A 17 -32.45 -18.88 -3.39
CA GLU A 17 -33.36 -20.02 -3.45
C GLU A 17 -32.60 -21.35 -3.32
N LYS A 18 -33.16 -22.27 -2.53
CA LYS A 18 -32.64 -23.65 -2.35
C LYS A 18 -31.19 -23.69 -1.89
N PHE A 19 -30.83 -22.76 -1.02
CA PHE A 19 -29.50 -22.70 -0.43
C PHE A 19 -29.23 -23.94 0.44
N LYS A 20 -28.13 -24.63 0.14
CA LYS A 20 -27.67 -25.81 0.85
C LYS A 20 -26.16 -25.72 1.08
N LYS A 21 -25.73 -25.90 2.33
CA LYS A 21 -24.34 -26.15 2.67
C LYS A 21 -24.01 -27.62 2.39
N VAL A 22 -23.20 -27.88 1.37
CA VAL A 22 -22.83 -29.25 0.94
C VAL A 22 -21.63 -29.76 1.74
N LYS A 23 -20.66 -28.88 1.98
CA LYS A 23 -19.46 -29.12 2.81
C LYS A 23 -19.17 -27.86 3.64
N PRO A 24 -18.27 -27.89 4.63
CA PRO A 24 -17.93 -26.71 5.44
C PRO A 24 -17.65 -25.44 4.64
N THR A 25 -17.05 -25.57 3.44
CA THR A 25 -16.67 -24.46 2.56
C THR A 25 -17.34 -24.51 1.18
N LEU A 26 -18.28 -25.43 0.95
CA LEU A 26 -18.96 -25.60 -0.34
C LEU A 26 -20.46 -25.42 -0.19
N TYR A 27 -21.00 -24.46 -0.93
CA TYR A 27 -22.43 -24.13 -0.92
C TYR A 27 -23.02 -24.33 -2.31
N ASN A 28 -24.26 -24.81 -2.36
CA ASN A 28 -25.02 -25.03 -3.59
C ASN A 28 -26.38 -24.33 -3.47
N PHE A 29 -26.83 -23.71 -4.56
CA PHE A 29 -28.08 -22.97 -4.60
C PHE A 29 -28.53 -22.76 -6.04
N ARG A 30 -29.74 -22.25 -6.20
CA ARG A 30 -30.28 -21.87 -7.50
C ARG A 30 -29.59 -20.60 -8.01
N CYS A 31 -28.99 -20.65 -9.20
CA CYS A 31 -28.27 -19.50 -9.75
C CYS A 31 -29.21 -18.28 -9.92
N PRO A 32 -28.98 -17.14 -9.23
CA PRO A 32 -29.84 -15.97 -9.34
C PRO A 32 -29.69 -15.24 -10.68
N ILE A 33 -28.62 -15.51 -11.44
CA ILE A 33 -28.34 -14.86 -12.72
C ILE A 33 -29.16 -15.48 -13.86
N CYS A 34 -29.23 -16.82 -13.92
CA CYS A 34 -29.96 -17.52 -14.99
C CYS A 34 -31.24 -18.21 -14.51
N GLY A 35 -31.53 -18.15 -13.21
CA GLY A 35 -32.72 -18.73 -12.60
C GLY A 35 -32.80 -20.25 -12.67
N ASP A 36 -31.72 -20.96 -13.03
CA ASP A 36 -31.60 -22.42 -13.25
C ASP A 36 -32.79 -23.17 -13.89
N SER A 37 -32.53 -23.80 -15.04
CA SER A 37 -33.41 -24.73 -15.80
C SER A 37 -34.91 -24.43 -15.81
N LYS A 38 -35.42 -23.93 -16.95
CA LYS A 38 -36.87 -23.82 -17.21
C LYS A 38 -37.61 -25.16 -17.11
N LYS A 39 -36.94 -26.28 -17.42
CA LYS A 39 -37.54 -27.63 -17.47
C LYS A 39 -37.62 -28.33 -16.11
N ASN A 40 -36.66 -28.11 -15.19
CA ASN A 40 -36.68 -28.75 -13.88
C ASN A 40 -36.34 -27.74 -12.78
N LYS A 41 -37.37 -27.32 -12.05
CA LYS A 41 -37.29 -26.33 -10.97
C LYS A 41 -36.41 -26.78 -9.80
N ASN A 42 -36.09 -28.07 -9.66
CA ASN A 42 -35.30 -28.60 -8.55
C ASN A 42 -33.80 -28.66 -8.83
N LYS A 43 -33.34 -28.37 -10.05
CA LYS A 43 -31.91 -28.39 -10.36
C LYS A 43 -31.24 -27.10 -9.86
N THR A 44 -30.24 -27.26 -9.00
CA THR A 44 -29.40 -26.18 -8.48
C THR A 44 -27.98 -26.33 -9.02
N ARG A 45 -27.52 -25.37 -9.82
CA ARG A 45 -26.20 -25.44 -10.47
C ARG A 45 -25.29 -24.28 -10.11
N GLY A 46 -25.70 -23.41 -9.19
CA GLY A 46 -24.86 -22.38 -8.60
C GLY A 46 -24.07 -22.96 -7.43
N TYR A 47 -22.77 -22.67 -7.40
CA TYR A 47 -21.87 -23.06 -6.31
C TYR A 47 -21.04 -21.89 -5.83
N ILE A 48 -20.85 -21.79 -4.52
CA ILE A 48 -19.83 -20.96 -3.89
C ILE A 48 -18.79 -21.88 -3.25
N TYR A 49 -17.52 -21.65 -3.56
CA TYR A 49 -16.41 -22.51 -3.15
C TYR A 49 -15.11 -21.71 -2.95
N PRO A 50 -14.19 -22.19 -2.10
CA PRO A 50 -12.89 -21.56 -1.92
C PRO A 50 -11.97 -21.81 -3.12
N VAL A 51 -11.17 -20.80 -3.46
CA VAL A 51 -10.03 -20.89 -4.39
C VAL A 51 -8.84 -20.21 -3.74
N LYS A 52 -7.84 -21.00 -3.30
CA LYS A 52 -6.71 -20.51 -2.48
C LYS A 52 -7.24 -19.75 -1.25
N ALA A 53 -6.82 -18.50 -1.07
CA ALA A 53 -7.28 -17.61 0.00
C ALA A 53 -8.68 -17.01 -0.24
N ASN A 54 -9.19 -17.03 -1.47
CA ASN A 54 -10.41 -16.34 -1.87
C ASN A 54 -11.61 -17.28 -1.96
N THR A 55 -12.79 -16.69 -2.17
CA THR A 55 -14.04 -17.39 -2.44
C THR A 55 -14.59 -16.99 -3.80
N ASN A 56 -15.03 -17.97 -4.60
CA ASN A 56 -15.58 -17.77 -5.92
C ASN A 56 -16.99 -18.36 -6.06
N PHE A 57 -17.75 -17.78 -6.99
CA PHE A 57 -19.01 -18.30 -7.48
C PHE A 57 -18.83 -18.91 -8.87
N LYS A 58 -19.45 -20.07 -9.12
CA LYS A 58 -19.56 -20.68 -10.45
C LYS A 58 -20.94 -21.27 -10.66
N CYS A 59 -21.50 -21.05 -11.84
CA CYS A 59 -22.72 -21.70 -12.31
C CYS A 59 -22.42 -22.72 -13.40
N HIS A 60 -22.79 -23.98 -13.20
CA HIS A 60 -22.65 -25.03 -14.22
C HIS A 60 -23.77 -25.03 -15.27
N ASN A 61 -24.76 -24.12 -15.16
CA ASN A 61 -25.83 -23.97 -16.16
C ASN A 61 -25.47 -22.91 -17.22
N CYS A 62 -25.24 -21.66 -16.79
CA CYS A 62 -24.93 -20.56 -17.70
C CYS A 62 -23.44 -20.26 -17.85
N GLY A 63 -22.57 -20.99 -17.15
CA GLY A 63 -21.12 -20.79 -17.19
C GLY A 63 -20.62 -19.56 -16.41
N ALA A 64 -21.51 -18.77 -15.82
CA ALA A 64 -21.11 -17.58 -15.05
C ALA A 64 -20.13 -17.96 -13.94
N SER A 65 -18.96 -17.32 -13.94
CA SER A 65 -17.90 -17.52 -12.94
C SER A 65 -17.35 -16.16 -12.54
N MET A 66 -17.30 -15.87 -11.24
CA MET A 66 -16.77 -14.60 -10.72
C MET A 66 -16.33 -14.75 -9.27
N SER A 67 -15.54 -13.81 -8.76
CA SER A 67 -15.21 -13.75 -7.33
C SER A 67 -16.48 -13.51 -6.50
N PHE A 68 -16.46 -13.94 -5.24
CA PHE A 68 -17.57 -13.72 -4.30
C PHE A 68 -17.91 -12.23 -4.15
N ASN A 69 -16.89 -11.37 -4.14
CA ASN A 69 -17.06 -9.91 -4.14
C ASN A 69 -17.92 -9.43 -5.33
N ASN A 70 -17.56 -9.83 -6.56
CA ASN A 70 -18.32 -9.47 -7.76
C ASN A 70 -19.71 -10.11 -7.80
N PHE A 71 -19.85 -11.31 -7.23
CA PHE A 71 -21.15 -11.97 -7.10
C PHE A 71 -22.09 -11.21 -6.16
N LEU A 72 -21.60 -10.82 -4.97
CA LEU A 72 -22.33 -9.97 -4.04
C LEU A 72 -22.74 -8.64 -4.70
N LYS A 73 -21.83 -8.00 -5.43
CA LYS A 73 -22.12 -6.75 -6.15
C LYS A 73 -23.32 -6.89 -7.11
N LYS A 74 -23.50 -8.06 -7.73
CA LYS A 74 -24.59 -8.32 -8.67
C LYS A 74 -25.91 -8.70 -8.00
N VAL A 75 -25.84 -9.51 -6.95
CA VAL A 75 -27.04 -10.07 -6.30
C VAL A 75 -27.59 -9.11 -5.25
N ASP A 76 -26.71 -8.42 -4.54
CA ASP A 76 -27.09 -7.59 -3.39
C ASP A 76 -26.09 -6.44 -3.16
N PRO A 77 -26.29 -5.31 -3.86
CA PRO A 77 -25.43 -4.14 -3.74
C PRO A 77 -25.31 -3.57 -2.31
N PRO A 78 -26.39 -3.49 -1.49
CA PRO A 78 -26.28 -3.12 -0.08
C PRO A 78 -25.35 -4.01 0.74
N LEU A 79 -25.51 -5.33 0.67
CA LEU A 79 -24.65 -6.28 1.42
C LEU A 79 -23.20 -6.25 0.92
N HIS A 80 -23.01 -6.05 -0.39
CA HIS A 80 -21.67 -5.85 -0.96
C HIS A 80 -20.93 -4.68 -0.32
N ARG A 81 -21.58 -3.53 -0.05
CA ARG A 81 -20.93 -2.38 0.59
C ARG A 81 -20.43 -2.72 1.99
N GLN A 82 -21.23 -3.46 2.77
CA GLN A 82 -20.84 -3.93 4.10
C GLN A 82 -19.65 -4.90 4.02
N TYR A 83 -19.72 -5.86 3.10
CA TYR A 83 -18.64 -6.81 2.83
C TYR A 83 -17.32 -6.12 2.47
N THR A 84 -17.35 -5.12 1.58
CA THR A 84 -16.14 -4.39 1.18
C THR A 84 -15.51 -3.65 2.35
N MET A 85 -16.33 -3.02 3.21
CA MET A 85 -15.82 -2.30 4.39
C MET A 85 -15.23 -3.26 5.43
N GLU A 86 -15.83 -4.43 5.64
CA GLU A 86 -15.32 -5.43 6.58
C GLU A 86 -14.00 -6.05 6.08
N LYS A 87 -13.94 -6.39 4.79
CA LYS A 87 -12.69 -6.84 4.15
C LYS A 87 -11.58 -5.80 4.21
N PHE A 88 -11.92 -4.52 4.02
CA PHE A 88 -10.95 -3.43 4.13
C PHE A 88 -10.37 -3.32 5.54
N LYS A 89 -11.19 -3.46 6.59
CA LYS A 89 -10.74 -3.44 7.99
C LYS A 89 -9.75 -4.57 8.32
N GLU A 90 -9.88 -5.72 7.68
CA GLU A 90 -8.97 -6.86 7.85
C GLU A 90 -7.70 -6.75 6.98
N GLY A 91 -7.46 -5.61 6.31
CA GLY A 91 -6.26 -5.39 5.51
C GLY A 91 -6.35 -5.92 4.06
N PHE A 92 -7.52 -6.39 3.61
CA PHE A 92 -7.71 -6.74 2.20
C PHE A 92 -7.98 -5.49 1.36
N THR A 93 -6.94 -4.99 0.69
CA THR A 93 -7.00 -3.79 -0.15
C THR A 93 -7.62 -4.07 -1.53
N GLY A 94 -8.90 -3.75 -1.73
CA GLY A 94 -9.58 -3.37 -3.00
C GLY A 94 -9.55 -4.29 -4.24
N LYS A 95 -8.43 -4.96 -4.51
CA LYS A 95 -8.26 -6.08 -5.42
C LYS A 95 -8.29 -7.33 -4.53
N ASN A 96 -8.95 -8.40 -4.93
CA ASN A 96 -9.15 -9.62 -4.11
C ASN A 96 -7.83 -10.41 -3.86
N PHE A 97 -6.72 -9.73 -3.60
CA PHE A 97 -5.39 -10.28 -3.38
C PHE A 97 -4.78 -9.53 -2.21
N VAL A 98 -4.11 -10.27 -1.34
CA VAL A 98 -3.25 -9.68 -0.31
C VAL A 98 -2.17 -8.90 -1.06
N ALA A 99 -2.15 -7.58 -0.91
CA ALA A 99 -1.05 -6.78 -1.42
C ALA A 99 0.19 -7.15 -0.61
N GLU A 100 1.26 -7.58 -1.28
CA GLU A 100 2.53 -7.77 -0.61
C GLU A 100 2.98 -6.43 -0.01
N GLU A 101 3.41 -6.44 1.25
CA GLU A 101 3.90 -5.23 1.91
C GLU A 101 5.06 -4.64 1.11
N PRO A 102 5.07 -3.32 0.85
CA PRO A 102 6.13 -2.70 0.08
C PRO A 102 7.47 -2.85 0.83
N GLN A 103 8.48 -3.41 0.15
CA GLN A 103 9.84 -3.46 0.68
C GLN A 103 10.44 -2.05 0.67
N LEU A 104 10.39 -1.37 1.83
CA LEU A 104 11.03 -0.07 2.01
C LEU A 104 12.55 -0.26 2.14
N LYS A 105 13.30 0.02 1.06
CA LYS A 105 14.77 0.03 1.09
C LYS A 105 15.25 1.42 1.52
N PHE A 106 15.75 1.52 2.75
CA PHE A 106 16.39 2.72 3.26
C PHE A 106 17.91 2.63 3.06
N GLU A 107 18.44 3.31 2.07
CA GLU A 107 19.90 3.43 1.89
C GLU A 107 20.43 4.60 2.72
N ALA A 108 21.54 4.39 3.44
CA ALA A 108 22.19 5.45 4.18
C ALA A 108 22.76 6.52 3.21
N PRO A 109 22.53 7.81 3.45
CA PRO A 109 23.02 8.87 2.57
C PRO A 109 24.55 8.91 2.58
N LYS A 110 25.16 8.95 1.38
CA LYS A 110 26.61 9.10 1.19
C LYS A 110 26.97 10.58 1.03
N PHE A 111 27.50 11.21 2.08
CA PHE A 111 27.95 12.61 2.03
C PHE A 111 29.31 12.76 1.33
N LYS A 112 29.45 13.75 0.45
CA LYS A 112 30.73 14.09 -0.19
C LYS A 112 31.58 14.93 0.78
N LYS A 113 32.80 14.48 1.12
CA LYS A 113 33.68 15.13 2.12
C LYS A 113 34.62 16.22 1.57
N LYS A 114 34.64 16.47 0.26
CA LYS A 114 35.62 17.37 -0.36
C LYS A 114 35.07 18.79 -0.45
N LEU A 115 35.53 19.67 0.44
CA LEU A 115 35.35 21.13 0.33
C LEU A 115 36.58 21.73 -0.35
N LYS A 116 36.37 22.66 -1.29
CA LYS A 116 37.45 23.41 -1.94
C LYS A 116 37.75 24.69 -1.15
N LEU A 117 38.21 24.54 0.09
CA LEU A 117 38.59 25.65 0.95
C LEU A 117 39.97 25.42 1.56
N PRO A 118 40.77 26.48 1.76
CA PRO A 118 42.00 26.39 2.54
C PRO A 118 41.68 26.09 4.00
N LYS A 119 42.62 25.46 4.70
CA LYS A 119 42.48 25.28 6.15
C LYS A 119 42.67 26.61 6.86
N ALA A 120 42.01 26.78 7.99
CA ALA A 120 42.19 27.97 8.83
C ALA A 120 43.64 28.11 9.34
N SER A 121 44.39 27.01 9.44
CA SER A 121 45.83 27.01 9.73
C SER A 121 46.71 27.70 8.68
N GLU A 122 46.24 27.83 7.44
CA GLU A 122 46.99 28.44 6.32
C GLU A 122 46.92 29.97 6.35
N HIS A 123 46.03 30.55 7.15
CA HIS A 123 45.82 31.99 7.26
C HIS A 123 46.10 32.50 8.69
N PRO A 124 47.00 33.49 8.88
CA PRO A 124 47.41 33.95 10.21
C PRO A 124 46.27 34.49 11.09
N ALA A 125 45.34 35.25 10.52
CA ALA A 125 44.23 35.86 11.26
C ALA A 125 43.25 34.82 11.85
N PRO A 126 42.65 33.89 11.07
CA PRO A 126 41.78 32.86 11.62
C PRO A 126 42.55 31.84 12.47
N ALA A 127 43.81 31.52 12.14
CA ALA A 127 44.65 30.67 12.98
C ALA A 127 44.86 31.28 14.38
N GLY A 128 45.21 32.57 14.44
CA GLY A 128 45.35 33.30 15.70
C GLY A 128 44.05 33.37 16.49
N TYR A 129 42.93 33.64 15.82
CA TYR A 129 41.60 33.69 16.43
C TYR A 129 41.19 32.36 17.11
N LEU A 130 41.46 31.23 16.44
CA LEU A 130 41.16 29.89 16.94
C LEU A 130 42.13 29.47 18.05
N THR A 131 43.42 29.73 17.88
CA THR A 131 44.45 29.38 18.87
C THR A 131 44.24 30.15 20.19
N ALA A 132 43.87 31.42 20.11
CA ALA A 132 43.52 32.24 21.28
C ALA A 132 42.32 31.67 22.09
N ARG A 133 41.48 30.85 21.44
CA ARG A 133 40.34 30.15 22.04
C ARG A 133 40.63 28.68 22.36
N GLN A 134 41.91 28.27 22.30
CA GLN A 134 42.34 26.89 22.53
C GLN A 134 41.72 25.89 21.55
N LEU A 135 41.40 26.33 20.33
CA LEU A 135 40.89 25.48 19.24
C LEU A 135 42.01 25.16 18.24
N ASP A 136 42.02 23.93 17.74
CA ASP A 136 42.98 23.44 16.74
C ASP A 136 42.63 23.98 15.33
N PRO A 137 43.42 24.90 14.75
CA PRO A 137 43.12 25.50 13.45
C PRO A 137 43.13 24.53 12.27
N SER A 138 43.76 23.36 12.41
CA SER A 138 43.87 22.36 11.33
C SER A 138 42.55 21.62 11.02
N LYS A 139 41.59 21.71 11.94
CA LYS A 139 40.25 21.10 11.85
C LYS A 139 39.21 21.98 11.18
N PHE A 140 39.53 23.26 10.95
CA PHE A 140 38.60 24.24 10.41
C PHE A 140 39.03 24.67 9.01
N TYR A 141 38.05 25.06 8.20
CA TYR A 141 38.25 25.70 6.90
C TYR A 141 38.03 27.20 7.04
N TYR A 142 38.67 27.97 6.19
CA TYR A 142 38.51 29.43 6.15
C TYR A 142 38.11 29.88 4.75
N THR A 143 37.29 30.92 4.70
CA THR A 143 36.96 31.67 3.50
C THR A 143 36.70 33.11 3.91
N GLU A 144 37.19 34.06 3.12
CA GLU A 144 36.93 35.48 3.34
C GLU A 144 35.48 35.82 2.99
N LYS A 145 34.90 35.15 1.99
CA LYS A 145 33.57 35.42 1.45
C LYS A 145 32.64 34.23 1.62
N PHE A 146 32.03 34.14 2.79
CA PHE A 146 31.25 32.97 3.19
C PHE A 146 29.97 32.80 2.38
N LYS A 147 29.22 33.88 2.15
CA LYS A 147 27.96 33.88 1.40
C LYS A 147 28.20 33.51 -0.05
N GLU A 148 29.23 34.07 -0.69
CA GLU A 148 29.63 33.68 -2.05
C GLU A 148 30.00 32.19 -2.13
N PHE A 149 30.80 31.69 -1.16
CA PHE A 149 31.17 30.28 -1.11
C PHE A 149 29.96 29.35 -0.96
N VAL A 150 29.03 29.65 -0.04
CA VAL A 150 27.83 28.83 0.17
C VAL A 150 26.94 28.84 -1.08
N ASN A 151 26.76 30.01 -1.71
CA ASN A 151 26.00 30.15 -2.95
C ASN A 151 26.59 29.34 -4.12
N SER A 152 27.91 29.15 -4.16
CA SER A 152 28.56 28.27 -5.14
C SER A 152 28.19 26.78 -4.99
N LEU A 153 27.83 26.34 -3.79
CA LEU A 153 27.41 24.96 -3.50
C LEU A 153 25.89 24.80 -3.68
N LYS A 154 25.14 25.77 -3.15
CA LYS A 154 23.68 25.83 -3.23
C LYS A 154 23.26 27.31 -3.06
N PRO A 155 22.44 27.87 -3.97
CA PRO A 155 21.91 29.22 -3.80
C PRO A 155 21.07 29.28 -2.51
N THR A 156 21.60 29.99 -1.51
CA THR A 156 21.07 30.03 -0.13
C THR A 156 20.92 31.46 0.36
N PHE A 157 21.82 32.36 -0.02
CA PHE A 157 21.77 33.78 0.30
C PHE A 157 21.34 34.57 -0.93
N ASP A 158 20.29 35.38 -0.80
CA ASP A 158 19.80 36.24 -1.88
C ASP A 158 20.68 37.49 -2.09
N ASP A 159 21.40 37.91 -1.04
CA ASP A 159 22.28 39.07 -1.03
C ASP A 159 23.64 38.72 -0.41
N VAL A 160 24.71 39.18 -1.05
CA VAL A 160 26.12 39.01 -0.64
C VAL A 160 26.74 40.30 -0.07
N ASN A 161 25.93 41.31 0.26
CA ASN A 161 26.42 42.50 0.96
C ASN A 161 27.04 42.15 2.32
N HIS A 162 28.12 42.83 2.70
CA HIS A 162 28.89 42.58 3.93
C HIS A 162 29.33 41.11 4.07
N ASP A 163 29.90 40.54 3.02
CA ASP A 163 30.44 39.18 3.05
C ASP A 163 31.89 39.11 3.55
N GLU A 164 32.50 40.26 3.87
CA GLU A 164 33.88 40.43 4.36
C GLU A 164 33.92 40.89 5.82
#